data_AF-A0A2L0UBM5-F1
#
_entry.id   AF-A0A2L0UBM5-F1
#
_cell.length_a   1.000
_cell.length_b   1.000
_cell.length_c   1.000
_cell.angle_alpha   90.00
_cell.angle_beta   90.00
_cell.angle_gamma   90.00
#
_symmetry.space_group_name_H-M   'P 1'
#
loop_
_entity.id
_entity.type
_entity.pdbx_description
1 polymer ?
#
loop_
_entity_poly.entity_id
_entity_poly.type
_entity_poly.pdbx_seq_one_letter_code
_entity_poly.pdbx_strand_id
1 'polypeptide(L)'
;MGLTGGGALTDVGGLVAAGRFEDAGRVIREALPDPVSRVVLQADLTAVAPGYLQPEVARGLLRMSTPEGQGPATTYRFSAESIRSALDSGEDASSILAFLHEHSATEIPQALSYLVEDTASRYGSLRVGRAGSYVSTDDDAVVATVLADPRAAVLGVVQVAPTVLVSPASPHELAALLRDLGFSPASDAVAAAGRTPPAGPAAPARVPPDQLRSRLNPWSVAEEELDAQLAVLRSARPGPADVATGTDSETLLGLETLRAAIRSRSRIRLGTADSEGNHVRQVLVPLSVSGGRLRVFDPEHQVEKVVSVHRVMDVEILEGSPADG
;
A
#
# COMPACT_ATOMS: atom_id res chain seq x y z
N MET A 1 -25.57 23.83 0.96
CA MET A 1 -26.07 24.51 2.18
C MET A 1 -27.26 25.36 1.75
N GLY A 2 -28.49 24.97 2.07
CA GLY A 2 -29.73 25.64 1.64
C GLY A 2 -29.99 27.00 2.29
N LEU A 3 -28.96 27.84 2.40
CA LEU A 3 -29.00 29.19 2.99
C LEU A 3 -29.44 30.25 1.96
N THR A 4 -29.25 29.95 0.67
CA THR A 4 -29.70 30.79 -0.44
C THR A 4 -30.40 29.93 -1.47
N GLY A 5 -31.49 30.45 -2.06
CA GLY A 5 -32.25 29.79 -3.12
C GLY A 5 -32.81 30.84 -4.07
N GLY A 6 -32.66 30.63 -5.39
CA GLY A 6 -33.19 31.57 -6.40
C GLY A 6 -32.63 32.99 -6.32
N GLY A 7 -31.42 33.19 -5.76
CA GLY A 7 -30.80 34.51 -5.60
C GLY A 7 -31.23 35.28 -4.34
N ALA A 8 -32.03 34.68 -3.46
CA ALA A 8 -32.44 35.27 -2.18
C ALA A 8 -31.98 34.41 -0.99
N LEU A 9 -32.00 34.99 0.22
CA LEU A 9 -31.85 34.23 1.46
C LEU A 9 -33.08 33.35 1.68
N THR A 10 -32.87 32.10 2.07
CA THR A 10 -33.96 31.26 2.60
C THR A 10 -34.32 31.71 4.01
N ASP A 11 -35.45 31.26 4.57
CA ASP A 11 -35.82 31.59 5.96
C ASP A 11 -34.70 31.24 6.95
N VAL A 12 -34.05 30.10 6.73
CA VAL A 12 -32.85 29.67 7.47
C VAL A 12 -31.67 30.62 7.22
N GLY A 13 -31.44 31.02 5.96
CA GLY A 13 -30.41 31.99 5.61
C GLY A 13 -30.60 33.35 6.26
N GLY A 14 -31.85 33.83 6.36
CA GLY A 14 -32.21 35.07 7.06
C GLY A 14 -31.95 34.99 8.56
N LEU A 15 -32.30 33.86 9.21
CA LEU A 15 -32.03 33.64 10.62
C LEU A 15 -30.52 33.56 10.92
N VAL A 16 -29.74 32.91 10.06
CA VAL A 16 -28.28 32.86 10.17
C VAL A 16 -27.66 34.25 9.98
N ALA A 17 -28.11 35.03 8.99
CA ALA A 17 -27.64 36.38 8.75
C ALA A 17 -27.94 37.34 9.93
N ALA A 18 -29.01 37.09 10.67
CA ALA A 18 -29.38 37.84 11.89
C ALA A 18 -28.68 37.32 13.17
N GLY A 19 -27.78 36.34 13.09
CA GLY A 19 -27.11 35.75 14.24
C GLY A 19 -28.00 34.84 15.12
N ARG A 20 -29.20 34.48 14.65
CA ARG A 20 -30.18 33.66 15.38
C ARG A 20 -29.99 32.18 15.09
N PHE A 21 -28.82 31.64 15.46
CA PHE A 21 -28.43 30.27 15.13
C PHE A 21 -29.32 29.18 15.75
N GLU A 22 -29.85 29.40 16.96
CA GLU A 22 -30.73 28.43 17.61
C GLU A 22 -32.08 28.30 16.90
N ASP A 23 -32.66 29.43 16.50
CA ASP A 23 -33.90 29.49 15.71
C ASP A 23 -33.70 28.88 14.32
N ALA A 24 -32.58 29.19 13.66
CA ALA A 24 -32.21 28.58 12.40
C ALA A 24 -32.10 27.05 12.55
N GLY A 25 -31.45 26.59 13.63
CA GLY A 25 -31.33 25.17 13.95
C GLY A 25 -32.68 24.49 14.18
N ARG A 26 -33.64 25.17 14.83
CA ARG A 26 -34.99 24.63 15.02
C ARG A 26 -35.74 24.48 13.70
N VAL A 27 -35.73 25.50 12.85
CA VAL A 27 -36.36 25.46 11.51
C VAL A 27 -35.76 24.36 10.65
N ILE A 28 -34.43 24.19 10.67
CA ILE A 28 -33.76 23.09 9.96
C ILE A 28 -34.22 21.72 10.51
N ARG A 29 -34.26 21.55 11.84
CA ARG A 29 -34.69 20.27 12.45
C ARG A 29 -36.14 19.92 12.12
N GLU A 30 -37.04 20.89 12.10
CA GLU A 30 -38.45 20.69 11.71
C GLU A 30 -38.58 20.31 10.22
N ALA A 31 -37.64 20.71 9.37
CA ALA A 31 -37.65 20.45 7.93
C ALA A 31 -36.91 19.15 7.52
N LEU A 32 -36.06 18.59 8.38
CA LEU A 32 -35.30 17.37 8.09
C LEU A 32 -36.02 16.12 8.61
N PRO A 33 -35.93 14.98 7.91
CA PRO A 33 -36.39 13.70 8.44
C PRO A 33 -35.63 13.33 9.72
N ASP A 34 -36.28 12.55 10.61
CA ASP A 34 -35.63 12.04 11.80
C ASP A 34 -34.40 11.18 11.45
N PRO A 35 -33.24 11.41 12.08
CA PRO A 35 -32.04 10.66 11.81
C PRO A 35 -32.15 9.22 12.31
N VAL A 36 -31.68 8.29 11.49
CA VAL A 36 -31.75 6.85 11.77
C VAL A 36 -30.57 6.45 12.65
N SER A 37 -30.82 5.67 13.71
CA SER A 37 -29.78 5.16 14.61
C SER A 37 -29.32 3.73 14.29
N ARG A 38 -29.94 3.09 13.29
CA ARG A 38 -29.66 1.70 12.91
C ARG A 38 -29.36 1.53 11.43
N VAL A 39 -28.48 0.59 11.12
CA VAL A 39 -28.13 0.14 9.77
C VAL A 39 -28.54 -1.31 9.55
N VAL A 40 -28.73 -1.70 8.29
CA VAL A 40 -28.94 -3.10 7.91
C VAL A 40 -27.60 -3.70 7.52
N LEU A 41 -27.17 -4.76 8.22
CA LEU A 41 -25.94 -5.47 7.90
C LEU A 41 -26.23 -6.57 6.88
N GLN A 42 -25.44 -6.60 5.81
CA GLN A 42 -25.59 -7.53 4.70
C GLN A 42 -24.45 -8.56 4.68
N ALA A 43 -24.72 -9.73 4.10
CA ALA A 43 -23.77 -10.84 4.05
C ALA A 43 -22.54 -10.57 3.16
N ASP A 44 -22.55 -9.53 2.33
CA ASP A 44 -21.47 -9.11 1.45
C ASP A 44 -20.51 -8.09 2.11
N LEU A 45 -20.50 -8.07 3.45
CA LEU A 45 -19.69 -7.17 4.28
C LEU A 45 -20.04 -5.70 4.05
N THR A 46 -21.32 -5.39 3.90
CA THR A 46 -21.80 -4.01 3.81
C THR A 46 -22.83 -3.69 4.89
N ALA A 47 -22.87 -2.42 5.30
CA ALA A 47 -23.95 -1.84 6.08
C ALA A 47 -24.66 -0.80 5.23
N VAL A 48 -25.98 -0.92 5.11
CA VAL A 48 -26.81 0.05 4.38
C VAL A 48 -27.59 0.90 5.37
N ALA A 49 -27.39 2.22 5.28
CA ALA A 49 -28.20 3.19 6.01
C ALA A 49 -29.46 3.52 5.20
N PRO A 50 -30.67 3.26 5.71
CA PRO A 50 -31.92 3.55 5.01
C PRO A 50 -32.25 5.06 4.96
N GLY A 51 -31.44 5.91 5.58
CA GLY A 51 -31.57 7.36 5.60
C GLY A 51 -30.36 8.02 6.26
N TYR A 52 -30.48 9.30 6.61
CA TYR A 52 -29.41 10.04 7.29
C TYR A 52 -29.16 9.45 8.68
N LEU A 53 -27.94 8.97 8.91
CA LEU A 53 -27.55 8.42 10.20
C LEU A 53 -27.36 9.51 11.25
N GLN A 54 -27.62 9.16 12.50
CA GLN A 54 -27.15 9.95 13.63
C GLN A 54 -25.62 10.15 13.53
N PRO A 55 -25.10 11.35 13.85
CA PRO A 55 -23.68 11.67 13.69
C PRO A 55 -22.75 10.68 14.40
N GLU A 56 -23.15 10.18 15.57
CA GLU A 56 -22.40 9.24 16.38
C GLU A 56 -22.26 7.89 15.66
N VAL A 57 -23.36 7.40 15.08
CA VAL A 57 -23.40 6.13 14.34
C VAL A 57 -22.59 6.23 13.05
N ALA A 58 -22.76 7.33 12.31
CA ALA A 58 -22.00 7.59 11.09
C ALA A 58 -20.49 7.62 11.37
N ARG A 59 -20.06 8.32 12.44
CA ARG A 59 -18.65 8.37 12.85
C ARG A 59 -18.13 7.00 13.27
N GLY A 60 -18.94 6.22 14.00
CA GLY A 60 -18.58 4.85 14.37
C GLY A 60 -18.32 3.98 13.15
N LEU A 61 -19.25 3.96 12.19
CA LEU A 61 -19.10 3.21 10.95
C LEU A 61 -17.88 3.68 10.16
N LEU A 62 -17.65 4.99 10.01
CA LEU A 62 -16.49 5.53 9.28
C LEU A 62 -15.13 5.13 9.89
N ARG A 63 -15.06 4.79 11.19
CA ARG A 63 -13.81 4.30 11.79
C ARG A 63 -13.48 2.86 11.38
N MET A 64 -14.50 2.06 11.07
CA MET A 64 -14.39 0.62 10.85
C MET A 64 -14.82 0.16 9.44
N SER A 65 -15.15 1.09 8.56
CA SER A 65 -15.64 0.80 7.20
C SER A 65 -15.36 1.95 6.24
N THR A 66 -15.42 1.66 4.95
CA THR A 66 -15.28 2.66 3.87
C THR A 66 -16.65 2.98 3.28
N PRO A 67 -17.06 4.26 3.19
CA PRO A 67 -18.33 4.63 2.59
C PRO A 67 -18.27 4.42 1.06
N GLU A 68 -19.22 3.66 0.53
CA GLU A 68 -19.40 3.41 -0.89
C GLU A 68 -20.73 4.03 -1.33
N GLY A 69 -20.66 5.17 -2.02
CA GLY A 69 -21.81 5.78 -2.68
C GLY A 69 -21.97 7.28 -2.48
N GLN A 70 -22.60 7.90 -3.48
CA GLN A 70 -23.06 9.29 -3.47
C GLN A 70 -24.58 9.26 -3.73
N GLY A 71 -25.37 9.00 -2.70
CA GLY A 71 -26.81 8.81 -2.83
C GLY A 71 -27.56 8.92 -1.49
N PRO A 72 -28.91 8.89 -1.51
CA PRO A 72 -29.74 9.07 -0.31
C PRO A 72 -29.64 7.91 0.70
N ALA A 73 -29.16 6.74 0.27
CA ALA A 73 -28.78 5.63 1.14
C ALA A 73 -27.25 5.48 1.08
N THR A 74 -26.58 5.73 2.20
CA THR A 74 -25.13 5.55 2.31
C THR A 74 -24.82 4.10 2.64
N THR A 75 -24.04 3.45 1.77
CA THR A 75 -23.53 2.11 2.03
C THR A 75 -22.13 2.21 2.61
N TYR A 76 -21.80 1.34 3.55
CA TYR A 76 -20.51 1.26 4.21
C TYR A 76 -19.95 -0.15 4.01
N ARG A 77 -18.79 -0.28 3.38
CA ARG A 77 -18.14 -1.57 3.16
C ARG A 77 -17.11 -1.84 4.25
N PHE A 78 -17.19 -3.02 4.85
CA PHE A 78 -16.17 -3.53 5.75
C PHE A 78 -15.14 -4.33 4.97
N SER A 79 -13.88 -4.10 5.30
CA SER A 79 -12.73 -4.82 4.76
C SER A 79 -11.69 -5.04 5.86
N ALA A 80 -10.80 -6.01 5.67
CA ALA A 80 -9.70 -6.26 6.61
C ALA A 80 -8.82 -5.01 6.82
N GLU A 81 -8.71 -4.14 5.81
CA GLU A 81 -7.97 -2.88 5.90
C GLU A 81 -8.70 -1.86 6.79
N SER A 82 -10.01 -1.66 6.58
CA SER A 82 -10.80 -0.75 7.41
C SER A 82 -10.87 -1.20 8.88
N ILE A 83 -11.00 -2.51 9.13
CA ILE A 83 -10.96 -3.05 10.50
C ILE A 83 -9.57 -2.87 11.10
N ARG A 84 -8.49 -3.13 10.35
CA ARG A 84 -7.12 -2.87 10.81
C ARG A 84 -6.93 -1.41 11.21
N SER A 85 -7.42 -0.47 10.40
CA SER A 85 -7.33 0.96 10.72
C SER A 85 -8.09 1.34 12.00
N ALA A 86 -9.21 0.67 12.28
CA ALA A 86 -9.92 0.83 13.56
C ALA A 86 -9.06 0.32 14.73
N LEU A 87 -8.43 -0.85 14.58
CA LEU A 87 -7.52 -1.41 15.58
C LEU A 87 -6.27 -0.53 15.81
N ASP A 88 -5.72 0.06 14.75
CA ASP A 88 -4.63 1.06 14.81
C ASP A 88 -5.03 2.31 15.61
N SER A 89 -6.32 2.62 15.64
CA SER A 89 -6.88 3.73 16.41
C SER A 89 -7.18 3.37 17.87
N GLY A 90 -6.87 2.13 18.30
CA GLY A 90 -7.05 1.64 19.66
C GLY A 90 -8.39 0.96 19.94
N GLU A 91 -9.21 0.69 18.91
CA GLU A 91 -10.40 -0.15 19.07
C GLU A 91 -10.01 -1.63 19.22
N ASP A 92 -10.88 -2.43 19.84
CA ASP A 92 -10.72 -3.88 19.91
C ASP A 92 -11.90 -4.60 19.23
N ALA A 93 -11.74 -5.91 18.97
CA ALA A 93 -12.76 -6.71 18.29
C ALA A 93 -14.11 -6.70 19.04
N SER A 94 -14.08 -6.76 20.37
CA SER A 94 -15.28 -6.73 21.21
C SER A 94 -16.03 -5.41 21.11
N SER A 95 -15.32 -4.27 21.11
CA SER A 95 -15.86 -2.92 20.95
C SER A 95 -16.53 -2.77 19.59
N ILE A 96 -15.84 -3.21 18.54
CA ILE A 96 -16.36 -3.16 17.16
C ILE A 96 -17.64 -3.99 17.05
N LEU A 97 -17.64 -5.25 17.53
CA LEU A 97 -18.81 -6.11 17.45
C LEU A 97 -19.97 -5.62 18.33
N ALA A 98 -19.67 -5.09 19.53
CA ALA A 98 -20.68 -4.49 20.41
C ALA A 98 -21.35 -3.27 19.75
N PHE A 99 -20.56 -2.38 19.15
CA PHE A 99 -21.07 -1.22 18.41
C PHE A 99 -21.97 -1.65 17.24
N LEU A 100 -21.53 -2.65 16.46
CA LEU A 100 -22.33 -3.18 15.36
C LEU A 100 -23.64 -3.81 15.85
N HIS A 101 -23.61 -4.51 16.98
CA HIS A 101 -24.80 -5.14 17.56
C HIS A 101 -25.81 -4.11 18.08
N GLU A 102 -25.33 -3.02 18.69
CA GLU A 102 -26.17 -1.93 19.20
C GLU A 102 -26.87 -1.17 18.06
N HIS A 103 -26.14 -0.93 16.97
CA HIS A 103 -26.59 -0.09 15.86
C HIS A 103 -27.05 -0.88 14.63
N SER A 104 -27.23 -2.20 14.72
CA SER A 104 -27.82 -2.98 13.63
C SER A 104 -29.32 -3.20 13.80
N ALA A 105 -30.05 -3.16 12.69
CA ALA A 105 -31.44 -3.60 12.62
C ALA A 105 -31.57 -5.13 12.46
N THR A 106 -30.49 -5.77 12.00
CA THR A 106 -30.36 -7.21 11.77
C THR A 106 -29.29 -7.80 12.68
N GLU A 107 -29.26 -9.13 12.81
CA GLU A 107 -28.10 -9.78 13.42
C GLU A 107 -26.83 -9.54 12.60
N ILE A 108 -25.67 -9.65 13.25
CA ILE A 108 -24.37 -9.50 12.59
C ILE A 108 -24.13 -10.75 11.73
N PRO A 109 -23.90 -10.60 10.41
CA PRO A 109 -23.59 -11.73 9.55
C PRO A 109 -22.30 -12.43 10.00
N GLN A 110 -22.29 -13.77 9.98
CA GLN A 110 -21.12 -14.57 10.38
C GLN A 110 -19.84 -14.17 9.64
N ALA A 111 -19.94 -13.80 8.37
CA ALA A 111 -18.81 -13.34 7.57
C ALA A 111 -18.16 -12.06 8.14
N LEU A 112 -18.97 -11.15 8.68
CA LEU A 112 -18.49 -9.92 9.29
C LEU A 112 -17.86 -10.19 10.66
N SER A 113 -18.48 -11.02 11.49
CA SER A 113 -17.90 -11.44 12.78
C SER A 113 -16.54 -12.10 12.58
N TYR A 114 -16.45 -13.03 11.63
CA TYR A 114 -15.20 -13.71 11.28
C TYR A 114 -14.14 -12.74 10.77
N LEU A 115 -14.51 -11.77 9.91
CA LEU A 115 -13.57 -10.76 9.41
C LEU A 115 -12.96 -9.95 10.57
N VAL A 116 -13.79 -9.51 11.53
CA VAL A 116 -13.34 -8.72 12.67
C VAL A 116 -12.41 -9.55 13.57
N GLU A 117 -12.83 -10.76 13.94
CA GLU A 117 -12.06 -11.66 14.78
C GLU A 117 -10.74 -12.11 14.15
N ASP A 118 -10.75 -12.52 12.87
CA ASP A 118 -9.54 -12.93 12.14
C ASP A 118 -8.58 -11.76 12.00
N THR A 119 -9.07 -10.56 11.64
CA THR A 119 -8.22 -9.36 11.53
C THR A 119 -7.60 -9.00 12.88
N ALA A 120 -8.39 -9.00 13.95
CA ALA A 120 -7.90 -8.71 15.30
C ALA A 120 -6.91 -9.77 15.82
N SER A 121 -7.12 -11.06 15.51
CA SER A 121 -6.21 -12.13 15.92
C SER A 121 -4.82 -12.00 15.27
N ARG A 122 -4.77 -11.49 14.04
CA ARG A 122 -3.52 -11.24 13.30
C ARG A 122 -2.91 -9.89 13.64
N TYR A 123 -3.72 -8.95 14.11
CA TYR A 123 -3.30 -7.61 14.49
C TYR A 123 -2.34 -7.68 15.69
N GLY A 124 -1.17 -7.06 15.56
CA GLY A 124 -0.15 -7.06 16.61
C GLY A 124 0.66 -8.35 16.77
N SER A 125 0.44 -9.38 15.93
CA SER A 125 1.26 -10.60 15.88
C SER A 125 2.70 -10.34 15.45
N LEU A 126 2.90 -9.30 14.63
CA LEU A 126 4.21 -8.83 14.20
C LEU A 126 4.36 -7.36 14.62
N ARG A 127 5.44 -7.07 15.34
CA ARG A 127 5.81 -5.71 15.75
C ARG A 127 7.10 -5.33 15.07
N VAL A 128 7.10 -4.18 14.38
CA VAL A 128 8.31 -3.62 13.76
C VAL A 128 8.74 -2.42 14.60
N GLY A 129 9.96 -2.49 15.13
CA GLY A 129 10.58 -1.40 15.89
C GLY A 129 11.88 -0.95 15.24
N ARG A 130 12.32 0.27 15.56
CA ARG A 130 13.64 0.77 15.14
C ARG A 130 14.72 0.16 16.03
N ALA A 131 15.69 -0.54 15.44
CA ALA A 131 16.94 -0.91 16.09
C ALA A 131 18.03 0.08 15.65
N GLY A 132 18.73 0.72 16.59
CA GLY A 132 19.79 1.69 16.31
C GLY A 132 21.16 1.05 16.15
N SER A 133 21.50 0.09 17.02
CA SER A 133 22.74 -0.67 17.01
C SER A 133 22.51 -2.09 17.57
N TYR A 134 23.41 -3.01 17.23
CA TYR A 134 23.40 -4.38 17.74
C TYR A 134 24.78 -4.79 18.24
N VAL A 135 24.81 -5.77 19.14
CA VAL A 135 26.02 -6.42 19.63
C VAL A 135 25.82 -7.92 19.47
N SER A 136 26.76 -8.57 18.78
CA SER A 136 26.85 -10.03 18.67
C SER A 136 28.11 -10.49 19.41
N THR A 137 27.92 -11.45 20.31
CA THR A 137 28.99 -12.11 21.07
C THR A 137 28.92 -13.61 20.83
N ASP A 138 30.01 -14.35 21.02
CA ASP A 138 29.98 -15.82 20.98
C ASP A 138 29.71 -16.43 22.36
N ASP A 139 29.67 -15.58 23.40
CA ASP A 139 29.55 -15.95 24.81
C ASP A 139 28.30 -15.30 25.43
N ASP A 140 27.40 -16.12 25.96
CA ASP A 140 26.15 -15.71 26.60
C ASP A 140 26.36 -15.06 27.98
N ALA A 141 27.48 -15.35 28.67
CA ALA A 141 27.84 -14.70 29.93
C ALA A 141 28.12 -13.20 29.74
N VAL A 142 28.63 -12.81 28.57
CA VAL A 142 28.81 -11.40 28.21
C VAL A 142 27.46 -10.70 28.08
N VAL A 143 26.46 -11.36 27.49
CA VAL A 143 25.09 -10.81 27.38
C VAL A 143 24.50 -10.57 28.76
N ALA A 144 24.60 -11.54 29.66
CA ALA A 144 24.11 -11.41 31.04
C ALA A 144 24.83 -10.26 31.78
N THR A 145 26.13 -10.13 31.60
CA THR A 145 26.93 -9.05 32.22
C THR A 145 26.50 -7.67 31.75
N VAL A 146 26.28 -7.51 30.45
CA VAL A 146 25.83 -6.23 29.87
C VAL A 146 24.42 -5.88 30.34
N LEU A 147 23.49 -6.84 30.37
CA LEU A 147 22.12 -6.61 30.82
C LEU A 147 22.01 -6.33 32.32
N ALA A 148 23.00 -6.73 33.12
CA ALA A 148 23.03 -6.46 34.56
C ALA A 148 23.44 -5.00 34.90
N ASP A 149 24.07 -4.27 33.97
CA ASP A 149 24.43 -2.87 34.18
C ASP A 149 23.21 -1.95 34.03
N PRO A 150 22.88 -1.09 35.00
CA PRO A 150 21.75 -0.15 34.91
C PRO A 150 21.79 0.77 33.69
N ARG A 151 22.99 1.10 33.19
CA ARG A 151 23.18 1.95 32.00
C ARG A 151 22.71 1.27 30.72
N ALA A 152 22.68 -0.06 30.69
CA ALA A 152 22.12 -0.81 29.56
C ALA A 152 20.61 -0.58 29.43
N ALA A 153 19.88 -0.48 30.55
CA ALA A 153 18.47 -0.12 30.56
C ALA A 153 18.25 1.34 30.09
N VAL A 154 19.14 2.27 30.46
CA VAL A 154 19.10 3.67 30.00
C VAL A 154 19.27 3.78 28.48
N LEU A 155 20.16 2.97 27.90
CA LEU A 155 20.33 2.88 26.45
C LEU A 155 19.29 2.00 25.75
N GLY A 156 18.31 1.43 26.48
CA GLY A 156 17.27 0.58 25.91
C GLY A 156 17.81 -0.72 25.30
N VAL A 157 18.84 -1.31 25.89
CA VAL A 157 19.41 -2.58 25.44
C VAL A 157 18.42 -3.71 25.74
N VAL A 158 18.09 -4.49 24.72
CA VAL A 158 17.18 -5.65 24.80
C VAL A 158 17.84 -6.86 24.16
N GLN A 159 17.65 -8.03 24.75
CA GLN A 159 18.09 -9.30 24.18
C GLN A 159 17.10 -9.80 23.14
N VAL A 160 17.56 -10.06 21.92
CA VAL A 160 16.74 -10.63 20.83
C VAL A 160 17.11 -12.07 20.50
N ALA A 161 18.31 -12.50 20.89
CA ALA A 161 18.77 -13.89 20.82
C ALA A 161 19.77 -14.16 21.97
N PRO A 162 20.12 -15.43 22.27
CA PRO A 162 21.06 -15.78 23.35
C PRO A 162 22.39 -15.00 23.30
N THR A 163 22.84 -14.69 22.09
CA THR A 163 24.12 -14.04 21.80
C THR A 163 24.00 -12.66 21.13
N VAL A 164 22.78 -12.11 21.05
CA VAL A 164 22.51 -10.85 20.33
C VAL A 164 21.69 -9.88 21.17
N LEU A 165 22.24 -8.69 21.32
CA LEU A 165 21.62 -7.53 21.95
C LEU A 165 21.31 -6.47 20.88
N VAL A 166 20.19 -5.76 21.04
CA VAL A 166 19.84 -4.59 20.23
C VAL A 166 19.57 -3.40 21.13
N SER A 167 19.85 -2.20 20.63
CA SER A 167 19.57 -0.95 21.34
C SER A 167 19.15 0.13 20.33
N PRO A 168 18.24 1.05 20.70
CA PRO A 168 17.95 2.24 19.90
C PRO A 168 19.12 3.25 19.87
N ALA A 169 20.09 3.13 20.78
CA ALA A 169 21.25 4.01 20.88
C ALA A 169 22.21 3.86 19.69
N SER A 170 23.08 4.85 19.50
CA SER A 170 24.09 4.82 18.44
C SER A 170 25.16 3.75 18.73
N PRO A 171 25.84 3.22 17.69
CA PRO A 171 26.96 2.30 17.88
C PRO A 171 28.08 2.87 18.77
N HIS A 172 28.28 4.19 18.76
CA HIS A 172 29.29 4.86 19.58
C HIS A 172 28.95 4.83 21.07
N GLU A 173 27.70 5.09 21.43
CA GLU A 173 27.22 5.05 22.83
C GLU A 173 27.26 3.62 23.36
N LEU A 174 26.80 2.64 22.56
CA LEU A 174 26.83 1.24 22.94
C LEU A 174 28.27 0.73 23.08
N ALA A 175 29.18 1.11 22.19
CA ALA A 175 30.59 0.77 22.30
C ALA A 175 31.29 1.44 23.50
N ALA A 176 30.84 2.63 23.91
CA ALA A 176 31.34 3.29 25.11
C ALA A 176 30.93 2.53 26.37
N LEU A 177 29.65 2.13 26.46
CA LEU A 177 29.15 1.31 27.57
C LEU A 177 29.92 -0.02 27.68
N LEU A 178 30.17 -0.70 26.56
CA LEU A 178 30.95 -1.94 26.55
C LEU A 178 32.39 -1.73 27.02
N ARG A 179 33.04 -0.63 26.61
CA ARG A 179 34.39 -0.26 27.07
C ARG A 179 34.44 0.02 28.56
N ASP A 180 33.43 0.70 29.10
CA ASP A 180 33.34 0.96 30.53
C ASP A 180 33.13 -0.32 31.35
N LEU A 181 32.53 -1.35 30.75
CA LEU A 181 32.37 -2.69 31.32
C LEU A 181 33.64 -3.56 31.17
N GLY A 182 34.70 -3.03 30.56
CA GLY A 182 35.96 -3.74 30.33
C GLY A 182 35.99 -4.59 29.06
N PHE A 183 34.96 -4.52 28.20
CA PHE A 183 34.94 -5.18 26.91
C PHE A 183 35.51 -4.28 25.81
N SER A 184 36.16 -4.88 24.80
CA SER A 184 36.69 -4.14 23.66
C SER A 184 35.92 -4.52 22.39
N PRO A 185 34.80 -3.83 22.08
CA PRO A 185 33.97 -4.17 20.92
C PRO A 185 34.70 -3.84 19.62
N ALA A 186 34.77 -4.80 18.70
CA ALA A 186 35.19 -4.56 17.34
C ALA A 186 34.06 -3.86 16.55
N SER A 187 34.40 -2.89 15.71
CA SER A 187 33.42 -2.27 14.81
C SER A 187 33.05 -3.26 13.73
N ASP A 188 31.78 -3.67 13.71
CA ASP A 188 31.24 -4.50 12.65
C ASP A 188 30.93 -3.64 11.41
N ALA A 189 31.97 -3.28 10.66
CA ALA A 189 31.81 -2.56 9.40
C ALA A 189 31.61 -3.51 8.19
N VAL A 190 31.80 -4.84 8.35
CA VAL A 190 31.81 -5.79 7.22
C VAL A 190 31.39 -7.25 7.58
N ALA A 191 31.03 -7.59 8.82
CA ALA A 191 30.75 -8.97 9.23
C ALA A 191 29.27 -9.40 9.07
N ALA A 192 28.54 -8.80 8.13
CA ALA A 192 27.28 -9.32 7.62
C ALA A 192 27.47 -10.36 6.49
N ALA A 193 28.56 -11.13 6.54
CA ALA A 193 28.71 -12.38 5.80
C ALA A 193 29.33 -13.40 6.77
N GLY A 194 28.59 -14.49 7.02
CA GLY A 194 28.81 -15.42 8.13
C GLY A 194 30.26 -15.88 8.34
N ARG A 195 30.63 -16.01 9.61
CA ARG A 195 31.92 -16.52 10.06
C ARG A 195 32.07 -18.00 9.63
N THR A 196 33.02 -18.28 8.74
CA THR A 196 33.52 -19.62 8.44
C THR A 196 34.93 -19.76 9.05
N PRO A 197 35.28 -20.85 9.76
CA PRO A 197 36.63 -21.06 10.31
C PRO A 197 37.68 -21.36 9.21
N PRO A 198 39.00 -21.23 9.49
CA PRO A 198 39.99 -20.94 8.46
C PRO A 198 40.62 -22.20 7.84
N ALA A 199 40.76 -22.22 6.51
CA ALA A 199 41.71 -23.08 5.81
C ALA A 199 42.14 -22.48 4.45
N GLY A 200 43.44 -22.17 4.31
CA GLY A 200 44.17 -22.17 3.04
C GLY A 200 44.20 -20.87 2.21
N PRO A 201 45.36 -20.45 1.68
CA PRO A 201 45.51 -19.15 1.03
C PRO A 201 45.08 -19.22 -0.45
N ALA A 202 43.93 -18.62 -0.76
CA ALA A 202 43.60 -18.24 -2.12
C ALA A 202 43.17 -16.77 -2.09
N ALA A 203 43.97 -15.91 -2.72
CA ALA A 203 43.67 -14.50 -2.87
C ALA A 203 42.45 -14.33 -3.79
N PRO A 204 41.36 -13.64 -3.38
CA PRO A 204 40.36 -13.20 -4.31
C PRO A 204 40.72 -11.82 -4.88
N ALA A 205 40.52 -11.67 -6.18
CA ALA A 205 40.77 -10.46 -6.93
C ALA A 205 39.96 -9.27 -6.38
N ARG A 206 40.62 -8.12 -6.24
CA ARG A 206 39.98 -6.83 -5.93
C ARG A 206 39.04 -6.44 -7.06
N VAL A 207 37.75 -6.37 -6.76
CA VAL A 207 36.77 -5.71 -7.62
C VAL A 207 36.73 -4.22 -7.20
N PRO A 208 36.84 -3.26 -8.14
CA PRO A 208 36.82 -1.84 -7.81
C PRO A 208 35.46 -1.40 -7.21
N PRO A 209 35.46 -0.42 -6.28
CA PRO A 209 34.31 -0.04 -5.46
C PRO A 209 33.12 0.58 -6.22
N ASP A 210 33.29 0.91 -7.51
CA ASP A 210 32.23 1.53 -8.31
C ASP A 210 31.15 0.52 -8.76
N GLN A 211 31.46 -0.77 -8.81
CA GLN A 211 30.48 -1.79 -9.22
C GLN A 211 29.49 -2.19 -8.11
N LEU A 212 29.80 -1.89 -6.84
CA LEU A 212 28.93 -2.23 -5.72
C LEU A 212 27.79 -1.22 -5.52
N ARG A 213 27.99 0.05 -5.90
CA ARG A 213 26.97 1.11 -5.77
C ARG A 213 25.79 0.91 -6.73
N SER A 214 26.06 0.38 -7.92
CA SER A 214 25.06 0.11 -8.96
C SER A 214 24.03 -0.95 -8.56
N ARG A 215 24.36 -1.89 -7.66
CA ARG A 215 23.45 -2.97 -7.28
C ARG A 215 22.51 -2.64 -6.12
N LEU A 216 22.72 -1.52 -5.43
CA LEU A 216 21.96 -1.16 -4.23
C LEU A 216 20.98 0.01 -4.43
N ASN A 217 20.86 0.55 -5.65
CA ASN A 217 19.90 1.60 -5.94
C ASN A 217 19.28 1.42 -7.34
N PRO A 218 17.99 1.05 -7.45
CA PRO A 218 17.31 0.91 -8.75
C PRO A 218 17.13 2.25 -9.51
N TRP A 219 17.47 3.40 -8.90
CA TRP A 219 17.24 4.73 -9.48
C TRP A 219 18.47 5.66 -9.49
N SER A 220 19.69 5.13 -9.55
CA SER A 220 20.84 5.99 -9.89
C SER A 220 21.02 6.04 -11.41
N VAL A 221 20.38 7.02 -12.05
CA VAL A 221 20.67 7.40 -13.43
C VAL A 221 22.08 7.99 -13.44
N ALA A 222 22.97 7.48 -14.30
CA ALA A 222 24.31 8.05 -14.46
C ALA A 222 24.20 9.48 -15.01
N GLU A 223 25.06 10.40 -14.57
CA GLU A 223 24.99 11.82 -14.93
C GLU A 223 25.00 12.07 -16.45
N GLU A 224 25.60 11.16 -17.24
CA GLU A 224 25.59 11.22 -18.72
C GLU A 224 24.21 10.97 -19.35
N GLU A 225 23.36 10.18 -18.68
CA GLU A 225 22.02 9.81 -19.18
C GLU A 225 20.98 10.90 -18.85
N LEU A 226 21.23 11.67 -17.78
CA LEU A 226 20.47 12.86 -17.43
C LEU A 226 20.68 14.00 -18.44
N ASP A 227 21.90 14.17 -18.95
CA ASP A 227 22.21 15.17 -19.99
C ASP A 227 21.57 14.81 -21.34
N ALA A 228 21.53 13.52 -21.68
CA ALA A 228 20.83 13.03 -22.86
C ALA A 228 19.30 13.27 -22.76
N GLN A 229 18.70 13.04 -21.59
CA GLN A 229 17.27 13.27 -21.34
C GLN A 229 16.92 14.77 -21.29
N LEU A 230 17.80 15.63 -20.75
CA LEU A 230 17.62 17.08 -20.76
C LEU A 230 17.71 17.68 -22.18
N ALA A 231 18.49 17.08 -23.08
CA ALA A 231 18.52 17.47 -24.50
C ALA A 231 17.20 17.16 -25.21
N VAL A 232 16.54 16.05 -24.86
CA VAL A 232 15.23 15.67 -25.41
C VAL A 232 14.13 16.61 -24.90
N LEU A 233 14.11 16.93 -23.61
CA LEU A 233 13.11 17.86 -23.03
C LEU A 233 13.24 19.30 -23.55
N ARG A 234 14.44 19.75 -23.91
CA ARG A 234 14.64 21.09 -24.51
C ARG A 234 14.23 21.18 -25.98
N SER A 235 14.14 20.05 -26.69
CA SER A 235 13.78 20.01 -28.12
C SER A 235 12.27 19.89 -28.37
N ALA A 236 11.49 19.46 -27.36
CA ALA A 236 10.03 19.37 -27.46
C ALA A 236 9.35 20.67 -27.01
N ARG A 237 8.92 21.50 -27.97
CA ARG A 237 7.97 22.61 -27.71
C ARG A 237 6.54 22.06 -27.55
N PRO A 238 5.71 22.61 -26.64
CA PRO A 238 4.35 22.12 -26.43
C PRO A 238 3.39 22.60 -27.53
N GLY A 239 2.72 21.66 -28.20
CA GLY A 239 1.50 21.89 -28.98
C GLY A 239 0.28 21.32 -28.24
N PRO A 240 -0.94 21.83 -28.50
CA PRO A 240 -2.09 21.64 -27.60
C PRO A 240 -2.74 20.26 -27.74
N ALA A 241 -3.22 19.76 -26.61
CA ALA A 241 -3.88 18.47 -26.42
C ALA A 241 -5.25 18.40 -27.13
N ASP A 242 -5.54 17.22 -27.70
CA ASP A 242 -6.87 16.88 -28.22
C ASP A 242 -7.41 15.60 -27.54
N VAL A 243 -8.73 15.54 -27.49
CA VAL A 243 -9.58 15.00 -26.43
C VAL A 243 -9.85 13.50 -26.59
N ALA A 244 -9.73 12.75 -25.48
CA ALA A 244 -10.02 11.32 -25.40
C ALA A 244 -11.54 11.04 -25.36
N THR A 245 -12.08 10.48 -26.45
CA THR A 245 -13.43 9.89 -26.51
C THR A 245 -13.46 8.67 -27.46
N GLY A 246 -12.90 7.54 -27.04
CA GLY A 246 -12.88 6.30 -27.86
C GLY A 246 -12.59 4.97 -27.16
N THR A 247 -12.37 4.93 -25.84
CA THR A 247 -11.69 3.80 -25.15
C THR A 247 -12.48 2.50 -24.97
N ASP A 248 -13.80 2.48 -25.14
CA ASP A 248 -14.60 1.29 -24.80
C ASP A 248 -14.78 0.29 -25.97
N SER A 249 -14.65 0.74 -27.22
CA SER A 249 -14.78 -0.14 -28.39
C SER A 249 -13.45 -0.76 -28.82
N GLU A 250 -12.33 -0.05 -28.64
CA GLU A 250 -10.97 -0.55 -28.97
C GLU A 250 -10.48 -1.63 -28.00
N THR A 251 -10.84 -1.52 -26.71
CA THR A 251 -10.48 -2.51 -25.68
C THR A 251 -11.18 -3.86 -25.88
N LEU A 252 -12.40 -3.88 -26.40
CA LEU A 252 -13.13 -5.10 -26.74
C LEU A 252 -12.54 -5.79 -27.98
N LEU A 253 -12.17 -5.02 -29.01
CA LEU A 253 -11.52 -5.54 -30.22
C LEU A 253 -10.11 -6.10 -29.92
N GLY A 254 -9.36 -5.45 -29.02
CA GLY A 254 -8.05 -5.91 -28.56
C GLY A 254 -8.11 -7.22 -27.77
N LEU A 255 -9.16 -7.44 -26.97
CA LEU A 255 -9.31 -8.67 -26.18
C LEU A 255 -9.58 -9.90 -27.05
N GLU A 256 -10.37 -9.75 -28.12
CA GLU A 256 -10.64 -10.84 -29.08
C GLU A 256 -9.38 -11.22 -29.86
N THR A 257 -8.62 -10.22 -30.33
CA THR A 257 -7.34 -10.43 -31.03
C THR A 257 -6.30 -11.10 -30.12
N LEU A 258 -6.23 -10.71 -28.84
CA LEU A 258 -5.38 -11.37 -27.84
C LEU A 258 -5.78 -12.84 -27.60
N ARG A 259 -7.07 -13.14 -27.49
CA ARG A 259 -7.57 -14.52 -27.34
C ARG A 259 -7.29 -15.39 -28.56
N ALA A 260 -7.33 -14.82 -29.76
CA ALA A 260 -6.93 -15.51 -31.00
C ALA A 260 -5.43 -15.84 -30.98
N ALA A 261 -4.58 -14.87 -30.64
CA ALA A 261 -3.12 -15.05 -30.61
C ALA A 261 -2.62 -16.04 -29.55
N ILE A 262 -3.32 -16.16 -28.40
CA ILE A 262 -3.01 -17.16 -27.37
C ILE A 262 -3.29 -18.58 -27.89
N ARG A 263 -4.39 -18.78 -28.63
CA ARG A 263 -4.72 -20.09 -29.21
C ARG A 263 -3.71 -20.52 -30.26
N SER A 264 -3.18 -19.58 -31.03
CA SER A 264 -2.19 -19.85 -32.08
C SER A 264 -0.73 -19.77 -31.62
N ARG A 265 -0.46 -19.37 -30.36
CA ARG A 265 0.87 -19.05 -29.82
C ARG A 265 1.68 -18.10 -30.73
N SER A 266 0.99 -17.21 -31.43
CA SER A 266 1.63 -16.31 -32.39
C SER A 266 2.28 -15.13 -31.66
N ARG A 267 3.41 -14.64 -32.19
CA ARG A 267 4.05 -13.41 -31.71
C ARG A 267 3.12 -12.23 -31.99
N ILE A 268 2.91 -11.38 -30.99
CA ILE A 268 2.10 -10.16 -31.10
C ILE A 268 2.99 -8.94 -30.89
N ARG A 269 2.72 -7.88 -31.64
CA ARG A 269 3.25 -6.55 -31.33
C ARG A 269 2.23 -5.85 -30.45
N LEU A 270 2.61 -5.58 -29.21
CA LEU A 270 1.76 -4.97 -28.18
C LEU A 270 2.22 -3.55 -27.91
N GLY A 271 1.31 -2.57 -28.10
CA GLY A 271 1.51 -1.20 -27.66
C GLY A 271 0.94 -1.01 -26.26
N THR A 272 1.79 -0.75 -25.26
CA THR A 272 1.35 -0.46 -23.88
C THR A 272 1.69 0.96 -23.47
N ALA A 273 0.77 1.62 -22.78
CA ALA A 273 1.01 2.90 -22.13
C ALA A 273 1.56 2.69 -20.70
N ASP A 274 2.71 3.28 -20.40
CA ASP A 274 3.27 3.29 -19.04
C ASP A 274 2.49 4.26 -18.11
N SER A 275 2.90 4.41 -16.85
CA SER A 275 2.19 5.24 -15.86
C SER A 275 2.46 6.74 -16.05
N GLU A 276 3.34 7.10 -16.98
CA GLU A 276 3.75 8.47 -17.30
C GLU A 276 3.20 8.91 -18.67
N GLY A 277 2.46 8.04 -19.36
CA GLY A 277 1.85 8.30 -20.67
C GLY A 277 2.76 7.99 -21.86
N ASN A 278 3.93 7.39 -21.66
CA ASN A 278 4.78 6.96 -22.78
C ASN A 278 4.24 5.68 -23.42
N HIS A 279 4.26 5.67 -24.74
CA HIS A 279 3.83 4.53 -25.54
C HIS A 279 5.03 3.66 -25.89
N VAL A 280 5.05 2.44 -25.37
CA VAL A 280 6.11 1.47 -25.64
C VAL A 280 5.54 0.33 -26.48
N ARG A 281 6.15 0.06 -27.64
CA ARG A 281 5.77 -1.03 -28.55
C ARG A 281 6.76 -2.18 -28.40
N GLN A 282 6.28 -3.37 -28.04
CA GLN A 282 7.11 -4.56 -27.80
C GLN A 282 6.56 -5.78 -28.53
N VAL A 283 7.44 -6.67 -28.99
CA VAL A 283 7.05 -7.95 -29.60
C VAL A 283 7.09 -9.03 -28.54
N LEU A 284 5.93 -9.62 -28.25
CA LEU A 284 5.72 -10.50 -27.10
C LEU A 284 4.95 -11.76 -27.54
N VAL A 285 5.06 -12.84 -26.78
CA VAL A 285 4.26 -14.06 -27.00
C VAL A 285 3.22 -14.18 -25.89
N PRO A 286 1.91 -14.11 -26.19
CA PRO A 286 0.89 -14.14 -25.16
C PRO A 286 0.69 -15.58 -24.65
N LEU A 287 0.79 -15.79 -23.35
CA LEU A 287 0.67 -17.10 -22.70
C LEU A 287 -0.73 -17.36 -22.16
N SER A 288 -1.33 -16.36 -21.50
CA SER A 288 -2.69 -16.48 -20.95
C SER A 288 -3.29 -15.11 -20.64
N VAL A 289 -4.63 -15.02 -20.66
CA VAL A 289 -5.39 -13.84 -20.20
C VAL A 289 -6.39 -14.29 -19.15
N SER A 290 -6.30 -13.75 -17.94
CA SER A 290 -7.24 -14.01 -16.85
C SER A 290 -7.46 -12.76 -15.99
N GLY A 291 -8.73 -12.45 -15.71
CA GLY A 291 -9.11 -11.37 -14.80
C GLY A 291 -8.53 -9.99 -15.15
N GLY A 292 -8.47 -9.62 -16.43
CA GLY A 292 -7.94 -8.32 -16.87
C GLY A 292 -6.41 -8.19 -16.85
N ARG A 293 -5.70 -9.31 -16.67
CA ARG A 293 -4.24 -9.41 -16.73
C ARG A 293 -3.82 -10.37 -17.85
N LEU A 294 -2.92 -9.90 -18.71
CA LEU A 294 -2.31 -10.63 -19.82
C LEU A 294 -0.90 -11.05 -19.39
N ARG A 295 -0.66 -12.35 -19.35
CA ARG A 295 0.69 -12.90 -19.15
C ARG A 295 1.35 -13.07 -20.51
N VAL A 296 2.49 -12.43 -20.69
CA VAL A 296 3.26 -12.43 -21.93
C VAL A 296 4.69 -12.88 -21.66
N PHE A 297 5.26 -13.61 -22.61
CA PHE A 297 6.67 -13.97 -22.62
C PHE A 297 7.43 -13.01 -23.53
N ASP A 298 8.49 -12.41 -23.00
CA ASP A 298 9.42 -11.59 -23.78
C ASP A 298 10.57 -12.48 -24.29
N PRO A 299 10.66 -12.74 -25.60
CA PRO A 299 11.72 -13.57 -26.17
C PRO A 299 13.11 -12.90 -26.13
N GLU A 300 13.21 -11.56 -26.06
CA GLU A 300 14.49 -10.85 -26.02
C GLU A 300 15.16 -10.97 -24.64
N HIS A 301 14.36 -10.83 -23.59
CA HIS A 301 14.84 -10.86 -22.20
C HIS A 301 14.66 -12.22 -21.52
N GLN A 302 13.99 -13.19 -22.17
CA GLN A 302 13.70 -14.53 -21.66
C GLN A 302 12.97 -14.51 -20.29
N VAL A 303 12.12 -13.49 -20.08
CA VAL A 303 11.35 -13.31 -18.84
C VAL A 303 9.85 -13.28 -19.10
N GLU A 304 9.08 -13.78 -18.14
CA GLU A 304 7.63 -13.65 -18.14
C GLU A 304 7.21 -12.32 -17.52
N LYS A 305 6.34 -11.59 -18.21
CA LYS A 305 5.80 -10.30 -17.77
C LYS A 305 4.28 -10.37 -17.69
N VAL A 306 3.70 -9.63 -16.75
CA VAL A 306 2.25 -9.49 -16.62
C VAL A 306 1.88 -8.05 -16.98
N VAL A 307 1.00 -7.89 -17.97
CA VAL A 307 0.52 -6.59 -18.46
C VAL A 307 -0.97 -6.50 -18.19
N SER A 308 -1.44 -5.35 -17.69
CA SER A 308 -2.86 -5.12 -17.49
C SER A 308 -3.56 -4.82 -18.82
N VAL A 309 -4.69 -5.46 -19.06
CA VAL A 309 -5.44 -5.35 -20.33
C VAL A 309 -5.93 -3.91 -20.59
N HIS A 310 -6.26 -3.15 -19.54
CA HIS A 310 -6.68 -1.74 -19.67
C HIS A 310 -5.55 -0.79 -20.08
N ARG A 311 -4.30 -1.28 -20.19
CA ARG A 311 -3.13 -0.51 -20.64
C ARG A 311 -2.71 -0.86 -22.06
N VAL A 312 -3.46 -1.76 -22.70
CA VAL A 312 -3.23 -2.21 -24.07
C VAL A 312 -3.93 -1.23 -24.99
N MET A 313 -3.15 -0.46 -25.74
CA MET A 313 -3.64 0.56 -26.67
C MET A 313 -3.80 -0.01 -28.08
N ASP A 314 -2.93 -0.94 -28.49
CA ASP A 314 -2.96 -1.55 -29.81
C ASP A 314 -2.37 -2.97 -29.75
N VAL A 315 -2.95 -3.89 -30.53
CA VAL A 315 -2.55 -5.29 -30.64
C VAL A 315 -2.53 -5.69 -32.11
N GLU A 316 -1.33 -5.91 -32.64
CA GLU A 316 -1.15 -6.39 -34.00
C GLU A 316 -0.54 -7.81 -33.95
N ILE A 317 -1.19 -8.78 -34.62
CA ILE A 317 -0.61 -10.11 -34.76
C ILE A 317 0.50 -10.02 -35.80
N LEU A 318 1.72 -10.35 -35.41
CA LEU A 318 2.81 -10.51 -36.37
C LEU A 318 2.67 -11.88 -37.02
N GLU A 319 2.00 -11.94 -38.17
CA GLU A 319 2.02 -13.13 -39.01
C GLU A 319 3.44 -13.31 -39.58
N GLY A 320 4.19 -14.17 -38.91
CA GLY A 320 5.56 -14.53 -39.27
C GLY A 320 5.83 -15.99 -38.97
N SER A 321 5.51 -16.83 -39.96
CA SER A 321 5.93 -18.22 -40.26
C SER A 321 6.06 -19.23 -39.10
N PRO A 322 5.44 -20.42 -39.20
CA PRO A 322 5.81 -21.54 -38.35
C PRO A 322 7.26 -21.91 -38.65
N ALA A 323 8.07 -22.04 -37.62
CA ALA A 323 9.30 -22.80 -37.67
C ALA A 323 9.24 -23.78 -36.49
N ASP A 324 8.68 -24.97 -36.77
CA ASP A 324 9.10 -26.21 -36.13
C ASP A 324 10.59 -26.43 -36.41
N GLY A 325 11.34 -26.86 -35.39
CA GLY A 325 12.75 -27.25 -35.50
C GLY A 325 13.54 -26.95 -34.24
#